data_AF-K1R8U4-F1
#
_entry.id   AF-K1R8U4-F1
#
_cell.length_a   1.000
_cell.length_b   1.000
_cell.length_c   1.000
_cell.angle_alpha   90.00
_cell.angle_beta   90.00
_cell.angle_gamma   90.00
#
_symmetry.space_group_name_H-M   'P 1'
#
loop_
_entity.id
_entity.type
_entity.pdbx_description
1 polymer ?
#
loop_
_entity_poly.entity_id
_entity_poly.type
_entity_poly.pdbx_seq_one_letter_code
_entity_poly.pdbx_strand_id
1 'polypeptide(L)'
;MQLFEFVEHNSENWLHCKLCEKTFSSKTDFICHMSLEKHSNERFKICTECQVTIDSASEFLDHVISKHPNNRSECLICGTIVKNKCNYFRHIASHFPEKPYKCGNCGKDFKRKDKMKSHERKCAQR
;
A
#
# COMPACT_ATOMS: atom_id res chain seq x y z
N MET A 1 7.38 -7.04 -13.32
CA MET A 1 6.12 -7.60 -13.83
C MET A 1 5.02 -6.57 -13.66
N GLN A 2 4.21 -6.33 -14.69
CA GLN A 2 3.19 -5.29 -14.68
C GLN A 2 1.82 -5.91 -14.34
N LEU A 3 1.04 -5.25 -13.49
CA LEU A 3 -0.22 -5.77 -12.96
C LEU A 3 -1.24 -6.20 -14.02
N PHE A 4 -1.14 -5.61 -15.21
CA PHE A 4 -2.03 -5.85 -16.34
C PHE A 4 -1.96 -7.28 -16.88
N GLU A 5 -0.90 -8.04 -16.57
CA GLU A 5 -0.79 -9.45 -16.96
C GLU A 5 -1.80 -10.34 -16.23
N PHE A 6 -2.24 -9.93 -15.02
CA PHE A 6 -3.15 -10.67 -14.15
C PHE A 6 -4.63 -10.30 -14.30
N VAL A 7 -4.95 -9.41 -15.25
CA VAL A 7 -6.31 -8.90 -15.51
C VAL A 7 -6.83 -9.47 -16.83
N GLU A 8 -8.10 -9.87 -16.86
CA GLU A 8 -8.88 -9.97 -18.11
C GLU A 8 -10.03 -8.96 -18.08
N HIS A 9 -10.27 -8.33 -19.23
CA HIS A 9 -11.43 -7.48 -19.44
C HIS A 9 -12.52 -8.31 -20.09
N ASN A 10 -13.71 -8.35 -19.49
CA ASN A 10 -14.88 -8.92 -20.14
C ASN A 10 -15.63 -7.85 -20.97
N SER A 11 -16.57 -8.27 -21.82
CA SER A 11 -17.44 -7.41 -22.63
C SER A 11 -18.24 -6.37 -21.83
N GLU A 12 -18.36 -6.55 -20.51
CA GLU A 12 -19.07 -5.65 -19.59
C GLU A 12 -18.14 -4.73 -18.76
N ASN A 13 -16.87 -4.58 -19.17
CA ASN A 13 -15.86 -3.77 -18.47
C ASN A 13 -15.55 -4.20 -17.02
N TRP A 14 -15.93 -5.42 -16.64
CA TRP A 14 -15.53 -6.01 -15.36
C TRP A 14 -14.07 -6.46 -15.43
N LEU A 15 -13.36 -6.26 -14.32
CA LEU A 15 -11.97 -6.67 -14.14
C LEU A 15 -11.96 -8.06 -13.48
N HIS A 16 -11.45 -9.05 -14.20
CA HIS A 16 -11.34 -10.42 -13.72
C HIS A 16 -9.94 -10.72 -13.22
N CYS A 17 -9.82 -11.26 -11.99
CA CYS A 17 -8.55 -11.72 -11.45
C CYS A 17 -8.25 -13.15 -11.91
N LYS A 18 -7.20 -13.32 -12.73
CA LYS A 18 -6.78 -14.65 -13.22
C LYS A 18 -6.26 -15.60 -12.13
N LEU A 19 -6.01 -15.10 -10.91
CA LEU A 19 -5.39 -15.88 -9.83
C LEU A 19 -6.42 -16.52 -8.90
N CYS A 20 -7.63 -15.95 -8.79
CA CYS A 20 -8.70 -16.48 -7.94
C CYS A 20 -10.11 -16.33 -8.51
N GLU A 21 -10.22 -15.96 -9.78
CA GLU A 21 -11.45 -15.87 -10.56
C GLU A 21 -12.50 -14.86 -10.04
N LYS A 22 -12.12 -13.97 -9.11
CA LYS A 22 -13.02 -12.91 -8.62
C LYS A 22 -13.19 -11.82 -9.67
N THR A 23 -14.42 -11.34 -9.84
CA THR A 23 -14.79 -10.23 -10.73
C THR A 23 -15.06 -8.95 -9.95
N PHE A 24 -14.58 -7.83 -10.49
CA PHE A 24 -14.70 -6.52 -9.88
C PHE A 24 -15.30 -5.53 -10.89
N SER A 25 -16.29 -4.76 -10.46
CA SER A 25 -16.91 -3.71 -11.28
C SER A 25 -16.14 -2.38 -11.23
N SER A 26 -15.11 -2.28 -10.40
CA SER A 26 -14.29 -1.08 -10.20
C SER A 26 -12.80 -1.40 -10.20
N LYS A 27 -12.03 -0.51 -10.83
CA LYS A 27 -10.56 -0.55 -10.84
C LYS A 27 -9.95 -0.43 -9.45
N THR A 28 -10.56 0.39 -8.59
CA THR A 28 -10.12 0.55 -7.20
C THR A 28 -10.29 -0.75 -6.43
N ASP A 29 -11.43 -1.43 -6.58
CA ASP A 29 -11.70 -2.69 -5.89
C ASP A 29 -10.78 -3.81 -6.37
N PHE A 30 -10.51 -3.87 -7.69
CA PHE A 30 -9.54 -4.80 -8.24
C PHE A 30 -8.10 -4.55 -7.74
N ILE A 31 -7.68 -3.28 -7.66
CA ILE A 31 -6.35 -2.92 -7.13
C ILE A 31 -6.25 -3.26 -5.63
N CYS A 32 -7.31 -2.99 -4.87
CA CYS A 32 -7.43 -3.38 -3.47
C CYS A 32 -7.23 -4.89 -3.31
N HIS A 33 -7.97 -5.66 -4.10
CA HIS A 33 -7.88 -7.10 -4.16
C HIS A 33 -6.45 -7.59 -4.41
N MET A 34 -5.77 -7.07 -5.44
CA MET A 34 -4.39 -7.45 -5.77
C MET A 34 -3.36 -7.01 -4.72
N SER A 35 -3.63 -5.94 -3.95
CA SER A 35 -2.71 -5.41 -2.93
C SER A 35 -2.87 -6.07 -1.55
N LEU A 36 -4.02 -6.68 -1.29
CA LEU A 36 -4.40 -7.22 0.02
C LEU A 36 -4.46 -8.76 0.05
N GLU A 37 -4.76 -9.41 -1.07
CA GLU A 37 -4.94 -10.86 -1.12
C GLU A 37 -3.63 -11.61 -1.36
N LYS A 38 -3.53 -12.82 -0.80
CA LYS A 38 -2.33 -13.68 -0.86
C LYS A 38 -2.29 -14.54 -2.12
N HIS A 39 -2.38 -13.94 -3.30
CA HIS A 39 -2.24 -14.72 -4.56
C HIS A 39 -0.82 -15.21 -4.79
N SER A 40 0.17 -14.48 -4.28
CA SER A 40 1.56 -14.87 -4.31
C SER A 40 2.26 -14.49 -3.02
N ASN A 41 3.43 -15.07 -2.78
CA ASN A 41 4.31 -14.62 -1.70
C ASN A 41 4.90 -13.21 -1.97
N GLU A 42 4.71 -12.67 -3.18
CA GLU A 42 5.09 -11.31 -3.57
C GLU A 42 3.90 -10.36 -3.38
N ARG A 43 3.91 -9.62 -2.28
CA ARG A 43 2.88 -8.63 -1.97
C ARG A 43 3.23 -7.29 -2.59
N PHE A 44 2.63 -6.98 -3.74
CA PHE A 44 2.79 -5.68 -4.41
C PHE A 44 1.90 -4.61 -3.78
N LYS A 45 2.35 -3.35 -3.83
CA LYS A 45 1.62 -2.16 -3.37
C LYS A 45 1.50 -1.20 -4.55
N ILE A 46 0.26 -0.94 -4.98
CA ILE A 46 0.00 -0.19 -6.21
C ILE A 46 -0.62 1.16 -5.88
N CYS A 47 -0.10 2.21 -6.50
CA CYS A 47 -0.69 3.53 -6.32
C CYS A 47 -1.87 3.67 -7.27
N THR A 48 -3.08 3.89 -6.78
CA THR A 48 -4.28 4.02 -7.64
C THR A 48 -4.26 5.30 -8.48
N GLU A 49 -3.53 6.32 -8.05
CA GLU A 49 -3.41 7.61 -8.76
C GLU A 49 -2.44 7.55 -9.96
N CYS A 50 -1.26 6.94 -9.79
CA CYS A 50 -0.23 6.88 -10.84
C CYS A 50 0.10 5.47 -11.35
N GLN A 51 -0.52 4.44 -10.77
CA GLN A 51 -0.39 3.03 -11.17
C GLN A 51 1.03 2.45 -11.04
N VAL A 52 1.92 3.14 -10.32
CA VAL A 52 3.24 2.60 -9.98
C VAL A 52 3.09 1.40 -9.04
N THR A 53 3.89 0.36 -9.30
CA THR A 53 3.98 -0.83 -8.46
C THR A 53 5.23 -0.74 -7.60
N ILE A 54 5.07 -0.92 -6.30
CA ILE A 54 6.13 -0.86 -5.30
C ILE A 54 6.04 -2.13 -4.45
N ASP A 55 7.15 -2.83 -4.26
CA ASP A 55 7.22 -4.07 -3.48
C ASP A 55 7.44 -3.82 -1.98
N SER A 56 7.97 -2.65 -1.61
CA SER A 56 8.20 -2.21 -0.23
C SER A 56 7.06 -1.37 0.33
N ALA A 57 6.52 -1.76 1.50
CA ALA A 57 5.48 -1.00 2.19
C ALA A 57 5.96 0.39 2.65
N SER A 58 7.24 0.52 3.03
CA SER A 58 7.83 1.81 3.42
C SER A 58 7.93 2.75 2.22
N GLU A 59 8.41 2.23 1.09
CA GLU A 59 8.56 3.01 -0.13
C GLU A 59 7.22 3.41 -0.71
N PHE A 60 6.22 2.52 -0.64
CA PHE A 60 4.86 2.85 -1.05
C PHE A 60 4.28 3.99 -0.21
N LEU A 61 4.46 3.92 1.12
CA LEU A 61 3.98 4.95 2.02
C LEU A 61 4.70 6.28 1.79
N ASP A 62 6.03 6.27 1.63
CA ASP A 62 6.80 7.47 1.30
C ASP A 62 6.44 8.03 -0.08
N HIS A 63 6.16 7.18 -1.07
CA HIS A 63 5.64 7.56 -2.38
C HIS A 63 4.31 8.29 -2.27
N VAL A 64 3.32 7.72 -1.57
CA VAL A 64 2.02 8.37 -1.38
C VAL A 64 2.17 9.68 -0.61
N ILE A 65 2.96 9.73 0.45
CA ILE A 65 3.18 10.96 1.24
C ILE A 65 3.82 12.07 0.41
N SER A 66 4.82 11.74 -0.42
CA SER A 66 5.65 12.73 -1.12
C SER A 66 5.10 13.13 -2.49
N LYS A 67 4.59 12.17 -3.28
CA LYS A 67 4.11 12.37 -4.65
C LYS A 67 2.61 12.64 -4.72
N HIS A 68 1.86 12.12 -3.76
CA HIS A 68 0.42 12.32 -3.65
C HIS A 68 0.06 12.90 -2.28
N PRO A 69 0.58 14.09 -1.91
CA PRO A 69 0.20 14.76 -0.66
C PRO A 69 -1.28 15.13 -0.73
N ASN A 70 -2.16 14.15 -0.48
CA ASN A 70 -3.57 14.27 -0.78
C ASN A 70 -4.21 15.30 0.16
N ASN A 71 -4.89 16.27 -0.45
CA ASN A 71 -5.74 17.25 0.19
C ASN A 71 -7.19 16.76 0.31
N ARG A 72 -7.53 15.66 -0.38
CA ARG A 72 -8.82 14.98 -0.30
C ARG A 72 -8.74 13.96 0.82
N SER A 73 -9.74 13.98 1.68
CA SER A 73 -9.88 13.07 2.82
C SER A 73 -10.00 11.60 2.41
N GLU A 74 -10.00 11.22 1.13
CA GLU A 74 -10.28 9.86 0.65
C GLU A 74 -9.02 8.98 0.55
N CYS A 75 -9.08 7.76 1.10
CA CYS A 75 -8.01 6.77 1.02
C CYS A 75 -7.83 6.25 -0.40
N LEU A 76 -6.61 6.36 -0.92
CA LEU A 76 -6.24 5.84 -2.23
C LEU A 76 -6.24 4.31 -2.32
N ILE A 77 -6.23 3.60 -1.19
CA ILE A 77 -6.27 2.14 -1.16
C ILE A 77 -7.72 1.68 -1.19
N CYS A 78 -8.52 2.04 -0.18
CA CYS A 78 -9.87 1.50 0.02
C CYS A 78 -11.02 2.51 -0.11
N GLY A 79 -10.77 3.71 -0.64
CA GLY A 79 -11.79 4.75 -0.85
C GLY A 79 -12.38 5.35 0.44
N THR A 80 -11.88 4.98 1.62
CA THR A 80 -12.43 5.47 2.89
C THR A 80 -12.10 6.94 3.13
N ILE A 81 -13.11 7.74 3.44
CA ILE A 81 -12.93 9.17 3.78
C ILE A 81 -12.50 9.33 5.24
N VAL A 82 -11.29 9.84 5.43
CA VAL A 82 -10.61 10.14 6.69
C VAL A 82 -10.44 11.66 6.85
N LYS A 83 -11.14 12.24 7.84
CA LYS A 83 -11.33 13.70 7.98
C LYS A 83 -10.08 14.53 8.35
N ASN A 84 -8.88 13.95 8.42
CA ASN A 84 -7.66 14.67 8.83
C ASN A 84 -6.40 14.05 8.21
N LYS A 85 -5.44 14.88 7.79
CA LYS A 85 -4.15 14.44 7.20
C LYS A 85 -3.35 13.48 8.09
N CYS A 86 -3.28 13.74 9.40
CA CYS A 86 -2.59 12.85 10.35
C CYS A 86 -3.29 11.47 10.46
N ASN A 87 -4.63 11.46 10.41
CA ASN A 87 -5.41 10.23 10.45
C ASN A 87 -5.34 9.48 9.12
N TYR A 88 -5.28 10.20 8.00
CA TYR A 88 -5.11 9.63 6.66
C TYR A 88 -3.83 8.81 6.55
N PHE A 89 -2.69 9.35 6.99
CA PHE A 89 -1.43 8.58 6.99
C PHE A 89 -1.46 7.38 7.94
N ARG A 90 -2.13 7.51 9.10
CA ARG A 90 -2.33 6.36 10.01
C ARG A 90 -3.22 5.29 9.37
N HIS A 91 -4.26 5.70 8.66
CA HIS A 91 -5.17 4.81 7.96
C HIS A 91 -4.43 4.08 6.81
N ILE A 92 -3.64 4.78 6.00
CA ILE A 92 -2.81 4.15 4.97
C ILE A 92 -1.87 3.12 5.58
N ALA A 93 -1.18 3.47 6.66
CA ALA A 93 -0.29 2.56 7.37
C ALA A 93 -1.02 1.32 7.94
N SER A 94 -2.33 1.36 8.11
CA SER A 94 -3.12 0.21 8.60
C SER A 94 -3.36 -0.87 7.54
N HIS A 95 -3.29 -0.51 6.25
CA HIS A 95 -3.37 -1.47 5.14
C HIS A 95 -2.14 -2.38 5.05
N PHE A 96 -1.06 -1.99 5.72
CA PHE A 96 0.20 -2.73 5.79
C PHE A 96 0.37 -3.31 7.22
N PRO A 97 -0.01 -4.58 7.45
CA PRO A 97 0.19 -5.24 8.75
C PRO A 97 1.67 -5.45 9.08
N GLU A 98 2.50 -5.46 8.04
CA GLU A 98 3.96 -5.44 8.09
C GLU A 98 4.40 -4.09 8.65
N LYS A 99 5.28 -4.10 9.65
CA LYS A 99 5.85 -2.87 10.20
C LYS A 99 6.84 -2.31 9.16
N PRO A 100 6.46 -1.27 8.39
CA PRO A 100 7.17 -0.98 7.15
C PRO A 100 8.56 -0.39 7.43
N TYR A 101 8.77 0.18 8.62
CA TYR A 101 10.01 0.85 8.96
C TYR A 101 10.92 -0.06 9.77
N LYS A 102 12.00 -0.53 9.18
CA LYS A 102 13.04 -1.31 9.85
C LYS A 102 14.20 -0.39 10.26
N CYS A 103 14.70 -0.57 11.48
CA CYS A 103 15.91 0.11 11.94
C CYS A 103 17.14 -0.49 11.23
N GLY A 104 17.95 0.35 10.58
CA GLY A 104 19.17 -0.10 9.91
C GLY A 104 20.23 -0.69 10.85
N ASN A 105 20.23 -0.26 12.12
CA ASN A 105 21.25 -0.66 13.10
C ASN A 105 20.96 -1.98 13.83
N CYS A 106 19.68 -2.30 14.11
CA CYS A 106 19.33 -3.50 14.88
C CYS A 106 18.25 -4.38 14.22
N GLY A 107 17.76 -3.99 13.04
CA GLY A 107 16.74 -4.75 12.31
C GLY A 107 15.35 -4.73 12.93
N LYS A 108 15.12 -3.97 14.01
CA LYS A 108 13.82 -3.87 14.69
C LYS A 108 12.80 -3.15 13.81
N ASP A 109 11.60 -3.72 13.71
CA ASP A 109 10.53 -3.16 12.88
C ASP A 109 9.56 -2.26 13.67
N PHE A 110 9.08 -1.21 13.02
CA PHE A 110 8.19 -0.17 13.54
C PHE A 110 7.03 0.11 12.58
N LYS A 111 5.85 0.38 13.13
CA LYS A 111 4.66 0.81 12.38
C LYS A 111 4.73 2.25 11.87
N ARG A 112 5.67 3.06 12.39
CA ARG A 112 5.74 4.50 12.09
C ARG A 112 7.19 4.99 11.93
N LYS A 113 7.39 5.86 10.94
CA LYS A 113 8.71 6.44 10.58
C LYS A 113 9.29 7.29 11.70
N ASP A 114 8.45 8.10 12.36
CA ASP A 114 8.89 8.95 13.48
C ASP A 114 9.35 8.11 14.68
N LYS A 115 8.68 6.98 14.94
CA LYS A 115 9.07 6.05 16.00
C LYS A 115 10.35 5.31 15.67
N MET A 116 10.51 4.87 14.42
CA MET A 116 11.75 4.28 13.93
C MET A 116 12.92 5.29 14.02
N LYS A 117 12.78 6.51 13.50
CA LYS A 117 13.82 7.55 13.57
C LYS A 117 14.18 7.96 15.00
N SER A 118 13.20 7.99 15.91
CA SER A 118 13.45 8.24 17.33
C SER A 118 14.23 7.11 17.97
N HIS A 119 13.93 5.87 17.58
CA HIS A 119 14.66 4.69 18.03
C HIS A 119 16.08 4.65 17.47
N GLU A 120 16.29 4.89 16.16
CA GLU A 120 17.62 4.87 15.52
C GLU A 120 18.61 5.80 16.21
N ARG A 121 18.17 7.00 16.60
CA ARG A 121 19.00 7.96 17.34
C ARG A 121 19.52 7.46 18.68
N LYS A 122 18.87 6.44 19.27
CA LYS A 122 19.22 5.84 20.56
C LYS A 122 19.62 4.36 20.42
N CYS A 123 19.66 3.84 19.20
CA CYS A 123 19.91 2.44 18.95
C CYS A 123 21.42 2.20 18.98
N ALA A 124 21.92 1.63 20.07
CA ALA A 124 23.25 1.02 20.09
C ALA A 124 23.20 -0.28 19.26
N GLN A 125 24.25 -0.53 18.47
CA GLN A 125 24.45 -1.82 17.80
C GLN A 125 24.43 -2.91 18.88
N ARG A 126 23.65 -3.97 18.69
CA ARG A 126 23.71 -5.19 19.50
C ARG A 126 24.45 -6.25 18.73
#